data_AF-Q9TVM8-F1
#
_entry.id   AF-Q9TVM8-F1
#
_cell.length_a   1.000
_cell.length_b   1.000
_cell.length_c   1.000
_cell.angle_alpha   90.00
_cell.angle_beta   90.00
_cell.angle_gamma   90.00
#
_symmetry.space_group_name_H-M   'P 1'
#
loop_
_entity.id
_entity.type
_entity.pdbx_description
1 polymer ?
#
loop_
_entity_poly.entity_id
_entity_poly.type
_entity_poly.pdbx_seq_one_letter_code
_entity_poly.pdbx_strand_id
1 'polypeptide(L)'
;EDKIMSYNAFFWMWVHDMLIDSIKWRDEHGRCINKDKGKTCIKGCNKKCICFQKWVEQKKTEWGKIKDHFRKQKDIPKDWTHDDFLQTLLMKDLLLEIIQDTYGDANEIKRIEALLEQAGVGGIDFAALAGLYTKGFVAEKDTTIDKLLQHEQKEADKCLKTHTDDTCPPQEDRSVAR
;
A
#
# COMPACT_ATOMS: atom_id res chain seq x y z
N GLU A 1 -2.79 26.60 -10.27
CA GLU A 1 -3.34 25.52 -9.44
C GLU A 1 -4.85 25.53 -9.62
N ASP A 2 -5.39 24.49 -10.24
CA ASP A 2 -6.81 24.42 -10.57
C ASP A 2 -7.64 24.07 -9.33
N LYS A 3 -8.67 24.90 -9.07
CA LYS A 3 -9.57 24.85 -7.90
C LYS A 3 -10.67 23.78 -8.06
N ILE A 4 -10.35 22.51 -7.87
CA ILE A 4 -11.38 21.48 -7.67
C ILE A 4 -11.43 21.03 -6.20
N MET A 5 -10.27 20.95 -5.52
CA MET A 5 -10.15 20.57 -4.10
C MET A 5 -8.83 21.08 -3.51
N SER A 6 -8.75 21.20 -2.17
CA SER A 6 -7.50 21.54 -1.48
C SER A 6 -6.51 20.38 -1.52
N TYR A 7 -5.21 20.67 -1.37
CA TYR A 7 -4.19 19.62 -1.29
C TYR A 7 -4.46 18.63 -0.15
N ASN A 8 -4.89 19.11 1.03
CA ASN A 8 -5.24 18.24 2.16
C ASN A 8 -6.39 17.27 1.80
N ALA A 9 -7.46 17.77 1.18
CA ALA A 9 -8.58 16.92 0.75
C ALA A 9 -8.12 15.90 -0.30
N PHE A 10 -7.33 16.34 -1.28
CA PHE A 10 -6.75 15.45 -2.29
C PHE A 10 -5.84 14.38 -1.69
N PHE A 11 -4.99 14.74 -0.73
CA PHE A 11 -4.05 13.82 -0.08
C PHE A 11 -4.79 12.66 0.59
N TRP A 12 -5.77 12.96 1.43
CA TRP A 12 -6.52 11.93 2.14
C TRP A 12 -7.44 11.11 1.23
N MET A 13 -8.00 11.73 0.18
CA MET A 13 -8.73 11.02 -0.87
C MET A 13 -7.82 10.03 -1.60
N TRP A 14 -6.62 10.46 -2.02
CA TRP A 14 -5.69 9.59 -2.72
C TRP A 14 -5.19 8.44 -1.83
N VAL A 15 -4.87 8.71 -0.55
CA VAL A 15 -4.43 7.70 0.41
C VAL A 15 -5.53 6.66 0.64
N HIS A 16 -6.76 7.11 0.90
CA HIS A 16 -7.92 6.25 1.05
C HIS A 16 -8.12 5.38 -0.20
N ASP A 17 -8.27 6.01 -1.37
CA ASP A 17 -8.59 5.29 -2.61
C ASP A 17 -7.49 4.28 -2.98
N MET A 18 -6.22 4.57 -2.71
CA MET A 18 -5.11 3.64 -2.93
C MET A 18 -5.23 2.39 -2.04
N LEU A 19 -5.57 2.55 -0.76
CA LEU A 19 -5.77 1.44 0.17
C LEU A 19 -6.98 0.59 -0.24
N ILE A 20 -8.07 1.24 -0.64
CA ILE A 20 -9.29 0.57 -1.10
C ILE A 20 -9.07 -0.15 -2.42
N ASP A 21 -8.38 0.46 -3.38
CA ASP A 21 -8.03 -0.18 -4.64
C ASP A 21 -7.14 -1.40 -4.41
N SER A 22 -6.16 -1.31 -3.51
CA SER A 22 -5.33 -2.45 -3.11
C SER A 22 -6.23 -3.60 -2.62
N ILE A 23 -7.19 -3.32 -1.76
CA ILE A 23 -8.16 -4.32 -1.27
C ILE A 23 -9.03 -4.88 -2.41
N LYS A 24 -9.57 -4.04 -3.30
CA LYS A 24 -10.40 -4.45 -4.43
C LYS A 24 -9.65 -5.39 -5.38
N TRP A 25 -8.35 -5.18 -5.60
CA TRP A 25 -7.53 -6.14 -6.35
C TRP A 25 -7.58 -7.54 -5.76
N ARG A 26 -7.59 -7.67 -4.42
CA ARG A 26 -7.72 -8.96 -3.74
C ARG A 26 -9.14 -9.52 -3.84
N ASP A 27 -10.16 -8.68 -3.78
CA ASP A 27 -11.55 -9.12 -3.91
C ASP A 27 -11.85 -9.66 -5.31
N GLU A 28 -11.48 -8.90 -6.34
CA GLU A 28 -11.82 -9.21 -7.73
C GLU A 28 -10.86 -10.24 -8.33
N HIS A 29 -9.58 -10.15 -7.96
CA HIS A 29 -8.49 -10.87 -8.62
C HIS A 29 -7.61 -11.66 -7.63
N GLY A 30 -8.08 -11.88 -6.41
CA GLY A 30 -7.38 -12.63 -5.37
C GLY A 30 -7.01 -14.05 -5.79
N ARG A 31 -7.74 -14.68 -6.72
CA ARG A 31 -7.34 -15.99 -7.27
C ARG A 31 -5.97 -15.97 -7.95
N CYS A 32 -5.56 -14.82 -8.49
CA CYS A 32 -4.29 -14.59 -9.17
C CYS A 32 -3.26 -13.95 -8.23
N ILE A 33 -3.69 -13.00 -7.39
CA ILE A 33 -2.81 -12.16 -6.55
C ILE A 33 -2.53 -12.80 -5.19
N ASN A 34 -3.54 -13.42 -4.57
CA ASN A 34 -3.44 -14.02 -3.24
C ASN A 34 -3.21 -15.54 -3.37
N LYS A 35 -1.97 -16.01 -3.55
CA LYS A 35 -1.67 -17.43 -3.27
C LYS A 35 -0.29 -17.70 -2.68
N ASP A 36 -0.32 -18.05 -1.40
CA ASP A 36 0.75 -18.65 -0.60
C ASP A 36 0.84 -20.18 -0.67
N LYS A 37 0.10 -20.89 -1.55
CA LYS A 37 0.04 -22.38 -1.47
C LYS A 37 0.29 -23.17 -2.76
N GLY A 38 0.73 -22.53 -3.83
CA GLY A 38 1.20 -23.28 -5.00
C GLY A 38 1.68 -22.36 -6.10
N LYS A 39 2.86 -22.67 -6.66
CA LYS A 39 3.42 -22.06 -7.88
C LYS A 39 2.62 -22.48 -9.14
N THR A 40 1.32 -22.69 -8.99
CA THR A 40 0.46 -23.27 -10.01
C THR A 40 -0.14 -22.15 -10.83
N CYS A 41 0.18 -22.13 -12.12
CA CYS A 41 -0.41 -21.20 -13.06
C CYS A 41 -1.94 -21.37 -13.10
N ILE A 42 -2.67 -20.26 -13.23
CA ILE A 42 -4.11 -20.21 -13.42
C ILE A 42 -4.41 -19.48 -14.73
N LYS A 43 -5.26 -20.08 -15.57
CA LYS A 43 -5.60 -19.55 -16.88
C LYS A 43 -6.21 -18.15 -16.76
N GLY A 44 -5.73 -17.22 -17.59
CA GLY A 44 -6.19 -15.82 -17.61
C GLY A 44 -5.67 -14.94 -16.46
N CYS A 45 -4.72 -15.42 -15.64
CA CYS A 45 -4.13 -14.62 -14.57
C CYS A 45 -2.96 -13.75 -15.03
N ASN A 46 -2.24 -14.10 -16.10
CA ASN A 46 -1.11 -13.29 -16.57
C ASN A 46 -1.56 -11.86 -16.89
N LYS A 47 -2.64 -11.70 -17.67
CA LYS A 47 -3.19 -10.38 -17.99
C LYS A 47 -3.57 -9.59 -16.74
N LYS A 48 -4.11 -10.26 -15.72
CA LYS A 48 -4.47 -9.63 -14.44
C LYS A 48 -3.23 -9.19 -13.64
N CYS A 49 -2.19 -10.02 -13.58
CA CYS A 49 -0.91 -9.66 -12.97
C CYS A 49 -0.27 -8.45 -13.67
N ILE A 50 -0.30 -8.40 -15.01
CA ILE A 50 0.23 -7.25 -15.78
C ILE A 50 -0.55 -5.97 -15.45
N CYS A 51 -1.89 -6.03 -15.42
CA CYS A 51 -2.70 -4.88 -15.05
C CYS A 51 -2.43 -4.42 -13.61
N PHE A 52 -2.28 -5.36 -12.68
CA PHE A 52 -1.95 -5.06 -11.29
C PHE A 52 -0.57 -4.40 -11.17
N GLN A 53 0.47 -4.94 -11.82
CA GLN A 53 1.81 -4.34 -11.84
C GLN A 53 1.79 -2.91 -12.38
N LYS A 54 1.05 -2.66 -13.47
CA LYS A 54 0.88 -1.31 -14.03
C LYS A 54 0.21 -0.36 -13.05
N TRP A 55 -0.81 -0.82 -12.33
CA TRP A 55 -1.45 -0.03 -11.28
C TRP A 55 -0.46 0.32 -10.17
N VAL A 56 0.36 -0.63 -9.69
CA VAL A 56 1.38 -0.36 -8.66
C VAL A 56 2.39 0.69 -9.11
N GLU A 57 2.93 0.57 -10.33
CA GLU A 57 3.89 1.53 -10.88
C GLU A 57 3.28 2.93 -11.10
N GLN A 58 2.02 2.98 -11.51
CA GLN A 58 1.26 4.23 -11.57
C GLN A 58 1.14 4.86 -10.18
N LYS A 59 0.77 4.09 -9.16
CA LYS A 59 0.62 4.60 -7.78
C LYS A 59 1.93 5.05 -7.16
N LYS A 60 3.05 4.37 -7.42
CA LYS A 60 4.40 4.87 -7.05
C LYS A 60 4.70 6.23 -7.67
N THR A 61 4.39 6.40 -8.96
CA THR A 61 4.63 7.65 -9.68
C THR A 61 3.76 8.79 -9.14
N GLU A 62 2.49 8.52 -8.88
CA GLU A 62 1.56 9.47 -8.24
C GLU A 62 2.05 9.85 -6.85
N TRP A 63 2.43 8.86 -6.02
CA TRP A 63 2.91 9.07 -4.66
C TRP A 63 4.17 9.93 -4.59
N GLY A 64 5.12 9.72 -5.51
CA GLY A 64 6.32 10.57 -5.61
C GLY A 64 5.97 12.04 -5.80
N LYS A 65 5.03 12.35 -6.69
CA LYS A 65 4.56 13.72 -6.94
C LYS A 65 3.82 14.31 -5.73
N ILE A 66 3.05 13.48 -5.03
CA ILE A 66 2.34 13.89 -3.80
C ILE A 66 3.34 14.28 -2.72
N LYS A 67 4.37 13.46 -2.49
CA LYS A 67 5.46 13.76 -1.54
C LYS A 67 6.24 15.02 -1.92
N ASP A 68 6.52 15.21 -3.21
CA ASP A 68 7.21 16.42 -3.68
C ASP A 68 6.39 17.69 -3.47
N HIS A 69 5.06 17.61 -3.56
CA HIS A 69 4.19 18.72 -3.17
C HIS A 69 4.12 18.89 -1.65
N PHE A 70 4.04 17.79 -0.89
CA PHE A 70 4.04 17.82 0.58
C PHE A 70 5.24 18.58 1.15
N ARG A 71 6.42 18.38 0.56
CA ARG A 71 7.70 19.02 0.96
C ARG A 71 7.77 20.53 0.67
N LYS A 72 6.78 21.09 -0.05
CA LYS A 72 6.72 22.53 -0.36
C LYS A 72 5.92 23.33 0.66
N GLN A 73 5.27 22.67 1.62
CA GLN A 73 4.54 23.32 2.71
C GLN A 73 5.50 24.19 3.53
N LYS A 74 5.06 25.40 3.92
CA LYS A 74 5.92 26.38 4.62
C LYS A 74 5.59 26.50 6.12
N ASP A 75 4.53 25.83 6.52
CA ASP A 75 3.86 25.89 7.81
C ASP A 75 4.04 24.60 8.63
N ILE A 76 5.03 23.77 8.26
CA ILE A 76 5.51 22.67 9.10
C ILE A 76 6.11 23.24 10.40
N PRO A 77 5.87 22.62 11.57
CA PRO A 77 6.48 23.03 12.82
C PRO A 77 8.00 23.16 12.70
N LYS A 78 8.56 24.22 13.28
CA LYS A 78 9.99 24.58 13.11
C LYS A 78 10.96 23.47 13.52
N ASP A 79 10.57 22.63 14.48
CA ASP A 79 11.38 21.55 15.02
C ASP A 79 11.19 20.22 14.26
N TRP A 80 10.47 20.24 13.14
CA TRP A 80 10.12 19.06 12.35
C TRP A 80 10.59 19.19 10.91
N THR A 81 11.08 18.10 10.33
CA THR A 81 11.25 18.02 8.88
C THR A 81 9.92 17.62 8.21
N HIS A 82 9.78 17.91 6.92
CA HIS A 82 8.62 17.45 6.15
C HIS A 82 8.49 15.92 6.15
N ASP A 83 9.61 15.21 6.08
CA ASP A 83 9.60 13.74 6.04
C ASP A 83 9.21 13.16 7.42
N ASP A 84 9.69 13.73 8.53
CA ASP A 84 9.26 13.33 9.89
C ASP A 84 7.75 13.55 10.08
N PHE A 85 7.25 14.69 9.60
CA PHE A 85 5.83 15.03 9.69
C PHE A 85 4.97 14.09 8.83
N LEU A 86 5.39 13.83 7.59
CA LEU A 86 4.71 12.90 6.71
C LEU A 86 4.69 11.47 7.27
N GLN A 87 5.84 11.01 7.80
CA GLN A 87 5.90 9.69 8.42
C GLN A 87 4.96 9.60 9.61
N THR A 88 4.89 10.64 10.43
CA THR A 88 4.01 10.67 11.59
C THR A 88 2.54 10.56 11.19
N LEU A 89 2.10 11.38 10.23
CA LEU A 89 0.73 11.34 9.70
C LEU A 89 0.34 9.97 9.13
N LEU A 90 1.31 9.23 8.60
CA LEU A 90 1.09 7.94 7.96
C LEU A 90 1.39 6.74 8.87
N MET A 91 1.74 6.95 10.14
CA MET A 91 1.87 5.83 11.09
C MET A 91 0.55 5.07 11.18
N LYS A 92 0.61 3.72 11.24
CA LYS A 92 -0.55 2.83 11.11
C LYS A 92 -1.75 3.32 11.94
N ASP A 93 -1.54 3.54 13.24
CA ASP A 93 -2.64 3.85 14.17
C ASP A 93 -3.28 5.22 13.87
N LEU A 94 -2.46 6.26 13.63
CA LEU A 94 -2.94 7.59 13.26
C LEU A 94 -3.59 7.62 11.86
N LEU A 95 -3.03 6.87 10.91
CA LEU A 95 -3.58 6.71 9.57
C LEU A 95 -4.99 6.10 9.63
N LEU A 96 -5.17 5.02 10.39
CA LEU A 96 -6.47 4.37 10.55
C LEU A 96 -7.47 5.30 11.25
N GLU A 97 -7.05 6.04 12.29
CA GLU A 97 -7.89 7.04 12.96
C GLU A 97 -8.37 8.12 11.99
N ILE A 98 -7.46 8.73 11.21
CA ILE A 98 -7.81 9.79 10.26
C ILE A 98 -8.76 9.28 9.17
N ILE A 99 -8.53 8.09 8.62
CA ILE A 99 -9.43 7.49 7.64
C ILE A 99 -10.80 7.23 8.26
N GLN A 100 -10.84 6.70 9.48
CA GLN A 100 -12.10 6.41 10.17
C GLN A 100 -12.90 7.68 10.42
N ASP A 101 -12.26 8.75 10.88
CA ASP A 101 -12.91 10.04 11.13
C ASP A 101 -13.39 10.72 9.83
N THR A 102 -12.72 10.46 8.71
CA THR A 102 -13.05 11.07 7.41
C THR A 102 -14.16 10.32 6.67
N TYR A 103 -14.15 8.98 6.69
CA TYR A 103 -15.02 8.14 5.85
C TYR A 103 -16.05 7.31 6.63
N GLY A 104 -15.83 7.06 7.92
CA GLY A 104 -16.83 6.49 8.84
C GLY A 104 -17.17 5.01 8.68
N ASP A 105 -16.43 4.22 7.90
CA ASP A 105 -16.69 2.79 7.69
C ASP A 105 -15.78 1.88 8.53
N ALA A 106 -16.30 1.37 9.65
CA ALA A 106 -15.54 0.50 10.54
C ALA A 106 -15.17 -0.87 9.94
N ASN A 107 -15.93 -1.37 8.95
CA ASN A 107 -15.56 -2.62 8.26
C ASN A 107 -14.42 -2.37 7.29
N GLU A 108 -14.43 -1.22 6.62
CA GLU A 108 -13.33 -0.78 5.76
C GLU A 108 -12.02 -0.69 6.54
N ILE A 109 -12.03 -0.03 7.71
CA ILE A 109 -10.86 0.10 8.59
C ILE A 109 -10.25 -1.25 8.96
N LYS A 110 -11.07 -2.25 9.33
CA LYS A 110 -10.57 -3.61 9.63
C LYS A 110 -9.85 -4.25 8.44
N ARG A 111 -10.31 -3.97 7.21
CA ARG A 111 -9.71 -4.54 5.99
C ARG A 111 -8.43 -3.81 5.63
N ILE A 112 -8.39 -2.49 5.82
CA ILE A 112 -7.17 -1.68 5.68
C ILE A 112 -6.13 -2.15 6.70
N GLU A 113 -6.53 -2.34 7.96
CA GLU A 113 -5.66 -2.85 9.00
C GLU A 113 -5.04 -4.20 8.62
N ALA A 114 -5.87 -5.15 8.18
CA ALA A 114 -5.40 -6.47 7.75
C ALA A 114 -4.45 -6.39 6.53
N LEU A 115 -4.71 -5.48 5.58
CA LEU A 115 -3.82 -5.23 4.45
C LEU A 115 -2.44 -4.71 4.91
N LEU A 116 -2.43 -3.73 5.82
CA LEU A 116 -1.20 -3.15 6.36
C LEU A 116 -0.37 -4.19 7.13
N GLU A 117 -1.03 -5.04 7.91
CA GLU A 117 -0.36 -6.14 8.62
C GLU A 117 0.28 -7.16 7.67
N GLN A 118 -0.43 -7.53 6.58
CA GLN A 118 0.13 -8.40 5.54
C GLN A 118 1.33 -7.78 4.83
N ALA A 119 1.33 -6.45 4.68
CA ALA A 119 2.46 -5.71 4.14
C ALA A 119 3.64 -5.59 5.12
N GLY A 120 3.52 -6.11 6.35
CA GLY A 120 4.54 -6.01 7.39
C GLY A 120 4.61 -4.63 8.04
N VAL A 121 3.55 -3.83 7.92
CA VAL A 121 3.43 -2.54 8.62
C VAL A 121 2.84 -2.82 10.00
N GLY A 122 3.70 -2.76 11.02
CA GLY A 122 3.28 -2.86 12.42
C GLY A 122 2.68 -1.54 12.94
N GLY A 123 1.85 -1.65 13.97
CA GLY A 123 1.43 -0.51 14.78
C GLY A 123 2.53 -0.05 15.74
N ILE A 124 2.40 1.16 16.25
CA ILE A 124 3.28 1.71 17.29
C ILE A 124 2.38 2.11 18.44
N ASP A 125 2.69 1.67 19.66
CA ASP A 125 1.92 2.09 20.83
C ASP A 125 1.87 3.63 20.93
N PHE A 126 0.69 4.20 21.14
CA PHE A 126 0.48 5.65 21.34
C PHE A 126 1.38 6.21 22.46
N ALA A 127 1.69 5.41 23.49
CA ALA A 127 2.64 5.80 24.54
C ALA A 127 4.08 5.96 23.99
N ALA A 128 4.46 5.14 23.00
CA ALA A 128 5.73 5.29 22.29
C ALA A 128 5.71 6.49 21.33
N LEU A 129 4.55 6.81 20.72
CA LEU A 129 4.34 8.04 19.93
C LEU A 129 4.64 9.30 20.75
N ALA A 130 4.10 9.40 21.97
CA ALA A 130 4.39 10.49 22.90
C ALA A 130 5.88 10.57 23.28
N GLY A 131 6.57 9.42 23.32
CA GLY A 131 8.01 9.34 23.50
C GLY A 131 8.83 9.87 22.30
N LEU A 132 8.30 9.78 21.07
CA LEU A 132 8.95 10.33 19.87
C LEU A 132 9.06 11.85 19.91
N TYR A 133 8.07 12.52 20.50
CA TYR A 133 8.10 13.97 20.72
C TYR A 133 9.24 14.42 21.65
N THR A 134 9.76 13.53 22.51
CA THR A 134 10.74 13.92 23.55
C THR A 134 12.17 13.46 23.27
N LYS A 135 12.39 12.52 22.35
CA LYS A 135 13.72 11.91 22.12
C LYS A 135 14.37 12.19 20.77
N GLY A 136 13.74 12.99 19.91
CA GLY A 136 14.23 13.21 18.55
C GLY A 136 13.94 11.98 17.70
N PHE A 137 12.78 11.98 17.05
CA PHE A 137 12.42 10.98 16.07
C PHE A 137 13.31 11.15 14.85
N VAL A 138 13.98 10.07 14.43
CA VAL A 138 14.59 9.99 13.11
C VAL A 138 13.64 9.16 12.26
N ALA A 139 12.98 9.80 11.32
CA ALA A 139 12.14 9.12 10.35
C ALA A 139 12.88 7.95 9.69
N GLU A 140 12.20 6.81 9.59
CA GLU A 140 12.58 5.79 8.61
C GLU A 140 12.45 6.39 7.21
N LYS A 141 13.28 5.92 6.27
CA LYS A 141 13.25 6.44 4.91
C LYS A 141 11.93 6.20 4.17
N ASP A 142 11.17 5.18 4.61
CA ASP A 142 9.96 4.71 3.95
C ASP A 142 8.74 4.91 4.85
N THR A 143 7.73 5.63 4.34
CA THR A 143 6.42 5.77 4.99
C THR A 143 5.61 4.47 4.93
N THR A 144 4.50 4.38 5.66
CA THR A 144 3.54 3.26 5.53
C THR A 144 3.09 3.02 4.09
N ILE A 145 2.83 4.10 3.34
CA ILE A 145 2.44 4.00 1.93
C ILE A 145 3.60 3.48 1.06
N ASP A 146 4.84 3.89 1.34
CA ASP A 146 6.02 3.37 0.64
C ASP A 146 6.18 1.86 0.90
N LYS A 147 6.07 1.43 2.16
CA LYS A 147 6.13 0.00 2.55
C LYS A 147 5.04 -0.81 1.87
N LEU A 148 3.81 -0.29 1.84
CA LEU A 148 2.70 -0.94 1.15
C LEU A 148 2.99 -1.07 -0.35
N LEU A 149 3.35 0.02 -1.05
CA LEU A 149 3.68 -0.04 -2.48
C LEU A 149 4.85 -0.98 -2.81
N GLN A 150 5.84 -1.10 -1.92
CA GLN A 150 6.91 -2.08 -2.05
C GLN A 150 6.39 -3.52 -1.90
N HIS A 151 5.46 -3.76 -0.97
CA HIS A 151 4.78 -5.04 -0.83
C HIS A 151 3.94 -5.37 -2.07
N GLU A 152 3.11 -4.43 -2.54
CA GLU A 152 2.31 -4.56 -3.76
C GLU A 152 3.18 -4.94 -4.97
N GLN A 153 4.36 -4.31 -5.11
CA GLN A 153 5.29 -4.63 -6.20
C GLN A 153 5.81 -6.07 -6.10
N LYS A 154 6.17 -6.52 -4.90
CA LYS A 154 6.65 -7.89 -4.68
C LYS A 154 5.56 -8.90 -5.02
N GLU A 155 4.31 -8.63 -4.67
CA GLU A 155 3.17 -9.47 -5.02
C GLU A 155 2.91 -9.48 -6.54
N ALA A 156 3.00 -8.33 -7.20
CA ALA A 156 2.89 -8.24 -8.65
C ALA A 156 3.99 -9.05 -9.36
N ASP A 157 5.24 -8.94 -8.90
CA ASP A 157 6.37 -9.69 -9.46
C ASP A 157 6.23 -11.20 -9.22
N LYS A 158 5.73 -11.62 -8.04
CA LYS A 158 5.41 -13.03 -7.76
C LYS A 158 4.27 -13.54 -8.66
N CYS A 159 3.23 -12.73 -8.86
CA CYS A 159 2.10 -13.03 -9.73
C CYS A 159 2.60 -13.30 -11.16
N LEU A 160 3.45 -12.42 -11.71
CA LEU A 160 4.02 -12.57 -13.05
C LEU A 160 5.00 -13.75 -13.19
N LYS A 161 5.75 -14.07 -12.13
CA LYS A 161 6.62 -15.27 -12.11
C LYS A 161 5.81 -16.57 -12.09
N THR A 162 4.59 -16.55 -11.54
CA THR A 162 3.71 -17.72 -11.43
C THR A 162 2.81 -17.86 -12.66
N HIS A 163 2.33 -16.73 -13.18
CA HIS A 163 1.41 -16.64 -14.31
C HIS A 163 2.15 -16.00 -15.48
N THR A 164 3.11 -16.73 -16.06
CA THR A 164 3.95 -16.24 -17.16
C THR A 164 3.20 -16.13 -18.50
N ASP A 165 2.09 -16.85 -18.65
CA ASP A 165 1.20 -16.81 -19.81
C ASP A 165 -0.26 -16.99 -19.34
N ASP A 166 -1.22 -16.54 -20.14
CA ASP A 166 -2.65 -16.73 -19.85
C ASP A 166 -3.11 -18.17 -20.08
N THR A 167 -2.34 -18.96 -20.83
CA THR A 167 -2.43 -20.41 -20.95
C THR A 167 -1.38 -21.06 -20.06
N CYS A 168 -1.82 -21.99 -19.21
CA CYS A 168 -0.90 -22.65 -18.29
C CYS A 168 -0.32 -23.89 -18.95
N PRO A 169 1.00 -24.12 -18.85
CA PRO A 169 1.59 -25.34 -19.34
C PRO A 169 0.97 -26.53 -18.60
N PRO A 170 0.83 -27.70 -19.27
CA PRO A 170 0.46 -28.94 -18.60
C PRO A 170 1.39 -29.14 -17.39
N GLN A 171 0.81 -29.36 -16.22
CA GLN A 171 1.62 -29.68 -15.04
C GLN A 171 2.31 -31.02 -15.34
N GLU A 172 3.65 -31.06 -15.33
CA GLU A 172 4.37 -32.35 -15.44
C GLU A 172 3.88 -33.27 -14.32
N ASP A 173 3.26 -34.37 -14.71
CA ASP A 173 2.76 -35.37 -13.79
C ASP A 173 3.94 -36.11 -13.16
N ARG A 174 4.37 -35.65 -11.98
CA ARG A 174 5.43 -36.28 -11.20
C ARG A 174 5.06 -37.68 -10.70
N SER A 175 3.84 -38.17 -10.95
CA SER A 175 3.46 -39.56 -10.65
C SER A 175 4.02 -40.59 -11.62
N VAL A 176 4.53 -40.17 -12.79
CA VAL A 176 5.08 -41.06 -13.84
C VAL A 176 6.59 -41.34 -13.65
N ALA A 177 7.23 -40.71 -12.67
CA ALA A 177 8.61 -41.01 -12.27
C ALA A 177 8.64 -42.01 -11.10
N ARG A 178 8.18 -43.23 -11.32
CA ARG A 178 8.41 -44.38 -10.41
C ARG A 178 8.63 -45.66 -11.20
#